data_AF-A0A8T6NYR0-F1
#
_entry.id   AF-A0A8T6NYR0-F1
#
_cell.length_a   1.000
_cell.length_b   1.000
_cell.length_c   1.000
_cell.angle_alpha   90.00
_cell.angle_beta   90.00
_cell.angle_gamma   90.00
#
_symmetry.space_group_name_H-M   'P 1'
#
loop_
_entity.id
_entity.type
_entity.pdbx_description
1 polymer ?
#
loop_
_entity_poly.entity_id
_entity_poly.type
_entity_poly.pdbx_seq_one_letter_code
_entity_poly.pdbx_strand_id
1 'polypeptide(L)'
;TLGSGRWPVRLELLDEAGQPVGEPVPLGAMTVTAPDRVIRMPPVEAISGAAWEPGMLLAGYTLDRSGDGLSVTLVWQAESLIATDYRVFVHLVDAAGQILAQRDIRPGAGLRPTTGWAPGEYVTGQHSFPRMEGAAALRIGFYDPRTGGRAVLSNGDGWLTIPLPAE
;
A
#
# COMPACT_ATOMS: atom_id res chain seq x y z
N THR A 1 1.89 -8.72 18.17
CA THR A 1 1.87 -9.45 16.88
C THR A 1 2.92 -10.54 16.93
N LEU A 2 2.65 -11.72 16.36
CA LEU A 2 3.62 -12.82 16.30
C LEU A 2 4.71 -12.47 15.28
N GLY A 3 5.98 -12.62 15.68
CA GLY A 3 7.11 -12.49 14.75
C GLY A 3 7.18 -13.67 13.78
N SER A 4 8.00 -13.55 12.73
CA SER A 4 8.32 -14.70 11.86
C SER A 4 8.88 -15.85 12.70
N GLY A 5 8.41 -17.06 12.47
CA GLY A 5 8.88 -18.22 13.20
C GLY A 5 7.89 -19.38 13.15
N ARG A 6 8.32 -20.52 13.68
CA ARG A 6 7.47 -21.70 13.87
C ARG A 6 6.94 -21.68 15.30
N TRP A 7 5.63 -21.51 15.43
CA TRP A 7 4.94 -21.33 16.70
C TRP A 7 4.14 -22.58 17.06
N PRO A 8 4.28 -23.16 18.26
CA PRO A 8 3.40 -24.23 18.69
C PRO A 8 1.97 -23.70 18.87
N VAL A 9 1.00 -24.46 18.41
CA VAL A 9 -0.43 -24.16 18.56
C VAL A 9 -1.03 -25.23 19.45
N ARG A 10 -1.81 -24.82 20.45
CA ARG A 10 -2.54 -25.73 21.35
C ARG A 10 -3.98 -25.29 21.52
N LEU A 11 -4.85 -26.25 21.75
CA LEU A 11 -6.26 -26.05 22.10
C LEU A 11 -6.39 -26.13 23.63
N GLU A 12 -7.01 -25.11 24.23
CA GLU A 12 -7.36 -25.09 25.65
C GLU A 12 -8.88 -25.01 25.79
N LEU A 13 -9.44 -25.83 26.68
CA LEU A 13 -10.81 -25.69 27.13
C LEU A 13 -10.81 -24.67 28.28
N LEU A 14 -11.71 -23.70 28.27
CA LEU A 14 -11.84 -22.69 29.32
C LEU A 14 -13.19 -22.86 30.03
N ASP A 15 -13.25 -22.58 31.34
CA ASP A 15 -14.51 -22.48 32.08
C ASP A 15 -15.22 -21.14 31.81
N GLU A 16 -16.37 -20.93 32.47
CA GLU A 16 -17.15 -19.68 32.34
C GLU A 16 -16.41 -18.44 32.85
N ALA A 17 -15.39 -18.60 33.70
CA ALA A 17 -14.52 -17.52 34.18
C ALA A 17 -13.28 -17.32 33.28
N GLY A 18 -13.16 -18.08 32.19
CA GLY A 18 -12.03 -18.03 31.27
C GLY A 18 -10.77 -18.74 31.77
N GLN A 19 -10.86 -19.55 32.83
CA GLN A 19 -9.73 -20.32 33.34
C GLN A 19 -9.57 -21.64 32.60
N PRO A 20 -8.33 -22.08 32.29
CA PRO A 20 -8.11 -23.37 31.65
C PRO A 20 -8.67 -24.55 32.47
N VAL A 21 -9.38 -25.45 31.80
CA VAL A 21 -9.91 -26.68 32.34
C VAL A 21 -9.26 -27.85 31.62
N GLY A 22 -8.51 -28.66 32.38
CA GLY A 22 -7.81 -29.83 31.86
C GLY A 22 -6.50 -29.50 31.14
N GLU A 23 -5.89 -30.52 30.57
CA GLU A 23 -4.59 -30.40 29.89
C GLU A 23 -4.75 -29.83 28.47
N PRO A 24 -3.91 -28.85 28.06
CA PRO A 24 -3.91 -28.33 26.70
C PRO A 24 -3.57 -29.42 25.68
N VAL A 25 -4.32 -29.48 24.58
CA VAL A 25 -4.06 -30.42 23.48
C VAL A 25 -3.17 -29.76 22.43
N PRO A 26 -1.94 -30.23 22.18
CA PRO A 26 -1.09 -29.69 21.13
C PRO A 26 -1.69 -30.01 19.75
N LEU A 27 -1.90 -28.98 18.93
CA LEU A 27 -2.40 -29.11 17.57
C LEU A 27 -1.27 -29.17 16.52
N GLY A 28 -0.03 -28.91 16.94
CA GLY A 28 1.14 -28.91 16.09
C GLY A 28 1.84 -27.56 16.11
N ALA A 29 2.47 -27.18 15.00
CA ALA A 29 3.16 -25.90 14.88
C ALA A 29 2.82 -25.20 13.57
N MET A 30 2.58 -23.90 13.64
CA MET A 30 2.29 -23.03 12.51
C MET A 30 3.52 -22.17 12.19
N THR A 31 3.89 -22.11 10.91
CA THR A 31 4.92 -21.16 10.46
C THR A 31 4.25 -19.83 10.13
N VAL A 32 4.65 -18.80 10.86
CA VAL A 32 4.32 -17.41 10.55
C VAL A 32 5.51 -16.83 9.79
N THR A 33 5.27 -16.28 8.60
CA THR A 33 6.29 -15.58 7.82
C THR A 33 5.86 -14.13 7.67
N ALA A 34 6.53 -13.22 8.36
CA ALA A 34 6.47 -11.80 8.03
C ALA A 34 7.33 -11.54 6.78
N PRO A 35 6.87 -10.67 5.86
CA PRO A 35 7.69 -10.27 4.72
C PRO A 35 8.94 -9.54 5.19
N ASP A 36 10.00 -9.61 4.39
CA ASP A 36 11.17 -8.77 4.59
C ASP A 36 10.76 -7.30 4.54
N ARG A 37 11.04 -6.58 5.63
CA ARG A 37 10.66 -5.18 5.78
C ARG A 37 11.80 -4.29 5.34
N VAL A 38 11.50 -3.39 4.42
CA VAL A 38 12.45 -2.38 3.98
C VAL A 38 12.33 -1.18 4.92
N ILE A 39 13.35 -0.91 5.74
CA ILE A 39 13.32 0.17 6.76
C ILE A 39 14.12 1.40 6.32
N ARG A 40 14.87 1.29 5.23
CA ARG A 40 15.58 2.40 4.60
C ARG A 40 14.87 2.76 3.32
N MET A 41 14.66 4.06 3.10
CA MET A 41 14.01 4.56 1.89
C MET A 41 14.74 4.03 0.65
N PRO A 42 14.04 3.30 -0.24
CA PRO A 42 14.56 2.98 -1.56
C PRO A 42 14.93 4.25 -2.35
N PRO A 43 15.91 4.18 -3.27
CA PRO A 43 16.21 5.30 -4.14
C PRO A 43 15.00 5.65 -5.01
N VAL A 44 14.72 6.94 -5.14
CA VAL A 44 13.65 7.50 -5.97
C VAL A 44 14.20 8.68 -6.75
N GLU A 45 13.56 9.00 -7.87
CA GLU A 45 13.89 10.17 -8.69
C GLU A 45 13.36 11.46 -8.06
N ALA A 46 12.14 11.42 -7.53
CA ALA A 46 11.48 12.57 -6.92
C ALA A 46 10.98 12.24 -5.50
N ILE A 47 11.27 13.15 -4.56
CA ILE A 47 10.70 13.13 -3.21
C ILE A 47 9.32 13.78 -3.27
N SER A 48 8.33 13.19 -2.57
CA SER A 48 6.97 13.75 -2.52
C SER A 48 6.62 14.30 -1.14
N GLY A 49 6.50 13.45 -0.12
CA GLY A 49 6.03 13.85 1.21
C GLY A 49 4.50 13.99 1.32
N ALA A 50 3.74 13.60 0.29
CA ALA A 50 2.28 13.61 0.35
C ALA A 50 1.78 12.54 1.32
N ALA A 51 1.03 12.93 2.35
CA ALA A 51 0.56 12.03 3.40
C ALA A 51 -0.97 11.92 3.40
N TRP A 52 -1.46 10.69 3.58
CA TRP A 52 -2.87 10.36 3.76
C TRP A 52 -3.08 9.80 5.16
N GLU A 53 -4.13 10.26 5.83
CA GLU A 53 -4.59 9.62 7.06
C GLU A 53 -5.04 8.16 6.77
N PRO A 54 -4.75 7.18 7.64
CA PRO A 54 -4.23 7.33 9.00
C PRO A 54 -2.69 7.26 9.13
N GLY A 55 -1.91 7.43 8.06
CA GLY A 55 -0.43 7.31 8.10
C GLY A 55 0.17 6.61 6.88
N MET A 56 -0.40 6.83 5.70
CA MET A 56 0.16 6.38 4.42
C MET A 56 0.87 7.55 3.76
N LEU A 57 2.20 7.55 3.77
CA LEU A 57 3.03 8.60 3.19
C LEU A 57 3.59 8.15 1.84
N LEU A 58 3.44 8.96 0.79
CA LEU A 58 4.23 8.80 -0.43
C LEU A 58 5.60 9.43 -0.19
N ALA A 59 6.59 8.61 0.15
CA ALA A 59 7.96 9.08 0.38
C ALA A 59 8.56 9.64 -0.92
N GLY A 60 8.32 8.94 -2.04
CA GLY A 60 8.72 9.43 -3.35
C GLY A 60 8.32 8.49 -4.48
N TYR A 61 8.74 8.84 -5.69
CA TYR A 61 8.41 8.11 -6.89
C TYR A 61 9.50 8.23 -7.96
N THR A 62 9.46 7.31 -8.93
CA THR A 62 10.29 7.34 -10.14
C THR A 62 9.39 7.16 -11.35
N LEU A 63 9.55 8.01 -12.36
CA LEU A 63 8.83 7.91 -13.63
C LEU A 63 9.76 7.36 -14.69
N ASP A 64 9.31 6.33 -15.40
CA ASP A 64 10.00 5.83 -16.57
C ASP A 64 9.06 5.86 -17.77
N ARG A 65 9.43 6.69 -18.74
CA ARG A 65 8.71 6.89 -20.02
C ARG A 65 9.50 6.36 -21.20
N SER A 66 10.55 5.58 -20.96
CA SER A 66 11.33 4.97 -22.03
C SER A 66 10.53 3.86 -22.72
N GLY A 67 10.79 3.65 -24.01
CA GLY A 67 10.09 2.64 -24.82
C GLY A 67 8.64 3.01 -25.18
N ASP A 68 7.76 2.01 -25.16
CA ASP A 68 6.39 2.10 -25.68
C ASP A 68 5.33 2.39 -24.60
N GLY A 69 5.73 2.89 -23.43
CA GLY A 69 4.81 3.05 -22.30
C GLY A 69 5.23 4.05 -21.23
N LEU A 70 4.40 4.13 -20.20
CA LEU A 70 4.66 4.87 -18.97
C LEU A 70 4.64 3.89 -17.80
N SER A 71 5.69 3.88 -17.00
CA SER A 71 5.69 3.24 -15.70
C SER A 71 5.97 4.26 -14.59
N VAL A 72 5.29 4.07 -13.47
CA VAL A 72 5.54 4.81 -12.24
C VAL A 72 5.81 3.84 -11.11
N THR A 73 6.94 4.01 -10.45
CA THR A 73 7.27 3.28 -9.22
C THR A 73 6.97 4.20 -8.05
N LEU A 74 6.07 3.77 -7.17
CA LEU A 74 5.67 4.49 -5.97
C LEU A 74 6.32 3.85 -4.75
N VAL A 75 6.95 4.67 -3.91
CA VAL A 75 7.56 4.26 -2.65
C VAL A 75 6.75 4.86 -1.51
N TRP A 76 5.98 4.01 -0.85
CA TRP A 76 5.17 4.37 0.29
C TRP A 76 5.93 4.14 1.59
N GLN A 77 5.61 4.89 2.63
CA GLN A 77 6.03 4.64 4.00
C GLN A 77 4.80 4.57 4.90
N ALA A 78 4.72 3.56 5.76
CA ALA A 78 3.76 3.55 6.86
C ALA A 78 4.31 4.41 8.00
N GLU A 79 3.59 5.47 8.39
CA GLU A 79 3.93 6.27 9.57
C GLU A 79 3.29 5.69 10.84
N SER A 80 2.23 4.90 10.68
CA SER A 80 1.46 4.29 11.77
C SER A 80 0.97 2.89 11.37
N LEU A 81 0.29 2.20 12.30
CA LEU A 81 -0.44 0.99 11.98
C LEU A 81 -1.75 1.34 11.28
N ILE A 82 -1.99 0.74 10.12
CA ILE A 82 -3.19 1.00 9.32
C ILE A 82 -4.18 -0.15 9.52
N ALA A 83 -5.35 0.14 10.08
CA ALA A 83 -6.37 -0.88 10.34
C ALA A 83 -7.19 -1.26 9.09
N THR A 84 -7.26 -0.36 8.12
CA THR A 84 -8.02 -0.53 6.89
C THR A 84 -7.14 -1.03 5.76
N ASP A 85 -7.69 -1.93 4.95
CA ASP A 85 -7.02 -2.55 3.82
C ASP A 85 -7.29 -1.75 2.53
N TYR A 86 -6.62 -0.60 2.39
CA TYR A 86 -6.82 0.34 1.31
C TYR A 86 -6.30 -0.19 -0.02
N ARG A 87 -6.95 0.22 -1.12
CA ARG A 87 -6.40 0.13 -2.48
C ARG A 87 -5.82 1.47 -2.89
N VAL A 88 -4.69 1.43 -3.58
CA VAL A 88 -4.17 2.59 -4.29
C VAL A 88 -4.81 2.63 -5.68
N PHE A 89 -5.29 3.79 -6.07
CA PHE A 89 -5.62 4.09 -7.45
C PHE A 89 -4.52 4.95 -8.07
N VAL A 90 -4.16 4.62 -9.31
CA VAL A 90 -3.25 5.41 -10.15
C VAL A 90 -3.96 5.62 -11.47
N HIS A 91 -4.42 6.84 -11.71
CA HIS A 91 -5.16 7.21 -12.92
C HIS A 91 -4.27 8.04 -13.82
N LEU A 92 -4.08 7.60 -15.06
CA LEU A 92 -3.52 8.41 -16.12
C LEU A 92 -4.63 9.29 -16.71
N VAL A 93 -4.45 10.60 -16.67
CA VAL A 93 -5.45 11.57 -17.09
C VAL A 93 -4.92 12.51 -18.17
N ASP A 94 -5.82 13.01 -19.01
CA ASP A 94 -5.52 14.10 -19.95
C ASP A 94 -5.58 15.49 -19.28
N ALA A 95 -5.36 16.54 -20.08
CA ALA A 95 -5.37 17.92 -19.61
C ALA A 95 -6.76 18.42 -19.14
N ALA A 96 -7.85 17.80 -19.62
CA ALA A 96 -9.20 18.06 -19.16
C ALA A 96 -9.54 17.28 -17.87
N GLY A 97 -8.67 16.36 -17.46
CA GLY A 97 -8.85 15.51 -16.29
C GLY A 97 -9.67 14.25 -16.56
N GLN A 98 -9.92 13.91 -17.83
CA GLN A 98 -10.54 12.65 -18.21
C GLN A 98 -9.55 11.50 -17.99
N ILE A 99 -10.04 10.40 -17.43
CA ILE A 99 -9.25 9.19 -17.21
C ILE A 99 -9.04 8.49 -18.55
N LEU A 100 -7.78 8.39 -18.97
CA LEU A 100 -7.35 7.65 -20.17
C LEU A 100 -7.08 6.18 -19.82
N ALA A 101 -6.48 5.93 -18.65
CA ALA A 101 -6.22 4.60 -18.13
C ALA A 101 -6.15 4.62 -16.60
N GLN A 102 -6.41 3.49 -15.95
CA GLN A 102 -6.40 3.40 -14.48
C GLN A 102 -5.89 2.06 -13.99
N ARG A 103 -5.29 2.08 -12.80
CA ARG A 103 -4.86 0.90 -12.05
C ARG A 103 -5.31 1.04 -10.60
N ASP A 104 -6.16 0.12 -10.16
CA ASP A 104 -6.70 0.07 -8.81
C ASP A 104 -6.29 -1.24 -8.16
N ILE A 105 -5.20 -1.23 -7.41
CA ILE A 105 -4.61 -2.45 -6.84
C ILE A 105 -4.22 -2.21 -5.39
N ARG A 106 -3.95 -3.29 -4.65
CA ARG A 106 -3.27 -3.16 -3.37
C ARG A 106 -1.88 -2.56 -3.61
N PRO A 107 -1.34 -1.82 -2.63
CA PRO A 107 0.04 -1.39 -2.70
C PRO A 107 1.04 -2.54 -2.84
N GLY A 108 2.29 -2.19 -3.16
CA GLY A 108 3.35 -3.17 -3.40
C GLY A 108 3.03 -4.08 -4.59
N ALA A 109 2.57 -3.48 -5.70
CA ALA A 109 2.17 -4.18 -6.92
C ALA A 109 1.11 -5.28 -6.69
N GLY A 110 0.17 -5.05 -5.77
CA GLY A 110 -0.91 -5.99 -5.47
C GLY A 110 -0.64 -6.94 -4.29
N LEU A 111 0.58 -6.96 -3.74
CA LEU A 111 1.03 -7.99 -2.81
C LEU A 111 1.12 -7.53 -1.35
N ARG A 112 1.01 -6.22 -1.10
CA ARG A 112 1.27 -5.64 0.22
C ARG A 112 0.01 -4.95 0.76
N PRO A 113 -0.92 -5.68 1.41
CA PRO A 113 -2.05 -5.08 2.12
C PRO A 113 -1.56 -4.01 3.10
N THR A 114 -2.24 -2.86 3.17
CA THR A 114 -1.84 -1.78 4.09
C THR A 114 -1.92 -2.21 5.55
N THR A 115 -2.79 -3.16 5.89
CA THR A 115 -2.88 -3.76 7.23
C THR A 115 -1.64 -4.56 7.65
N GLY A 116 -0.81 -4.96 6.69
CA GLY A 116 0.44 -5.66 6.93
C GLY A 116 1.67 -4.75 7.06
N TRP A 117 1.51 -3.44 6.87
CA TRP A 117 2.61 -2.48 6.91
C TRP A 117 2.99 -2.17 8.35
N ALA A 118 4.29 -2.19 8.64
CA ALA A 118 4.79 -1.76 9.93
C ALA A 118 5.15 -0.27 9.93
N PRO A 119 5.03 0.42 11.09
CA PRO A 119 5.52 1.79 11.20
C PRO A 119 7.01 1.89 10.81
N GLY A 120 7.34 2.86 9.97
CA GLY A 120 8.65 3.09 9.37
C GLY A 120 8.98 2.20 8.17
N GLU A 121 8.15 1.21 7.83
CA GLU A 121 8.37 0.35 6.67
C GLU A 121 8.08 1.07 5.35
N TYR A 122 8.96 0.84 4.38
CA TYR A 122 8.79 1.26 3.00
C TYR A 122 8.22 0.14 2.14
N VAL A 123 7.24 0.48 1.31
CA VAL A 123 6.58 -0.45 0.39
C VAL A 123 6.60 0.10 -1.03
N THR A 124 7.29 -0.61 -1.91
CA THR A 124 7.48 -0.21 -3.32
C THR A 124 6.51 -0.96 -4.23
N GLY A 125 5.82 -0.24 -5.10
CA GLY A 125 4.96 -0.83 -6.13
C GLY A 125 5.08 -0.11 -7.46
N GLN A 126 5.22 -0.86 -8.55
CA GLN A 126 5.22 -0.32 -9.91
C GLN A 126 3.83 -0.42 -10.55
N HIS A 127 3.46 0.62 -11.30
CA HIS A 127 2.27 0.67 -12.13
C HIS A 127 2.67 0.98 -13.57
N SER A 128 2.23 0.17 -14.52
CA SER A 128 2.56 0.35 -15.94
C SER A 128 1.30 0.56 -16.78
N PHE A 129 1.45 1.47 -17.74
CA PHE A 129 0.44 1.90 -18.69
C PHE A 129 1.03 1.83 -20.11
N PRO A 130 0.23 1.48 -21.13
CA PRO A 130 0.64 1.69 -22.51
C PRO A 130 0.85 3.19 -22.77
N ARG A 131 1.62 3.55 -23.80
CA ARG A 131 1.72 4.95 -24.23
C ARG A 131 0.35 5.43 -24.69
N MET A 132 -0.11 6.52 -24.08
CA MET A 132 -1.40 7.13 -24.37
C MET A 132 -1.15 8.56 -24.83
N GLU A 133 -1.54 8.89 -26.06
CA GLU A 133 -1.52 10.26 -26.54
C GLU A 133 -2.42 11.16 -25.68
N GLY A 134 -2.01 12.40 -25.47
CA GLY A 134 -2.75 13.37 -24.65
C GLY A 134 -2.67 13.15 -23.15
N ALA A 135 -1.93 12.15 -22.67
CA ALA A 135 -1.67 11.96 -21.24
C ALA A 135 -0.91 13.16 -20.67
N ALA A 136 -1.47 13.79 -19.64
CA ALA A 136 -0.95 15.02 -19.04
C ALA A 136 -0.52 14.86 -17.58
N ALA A 137 -1.14 13.95 -16.83
CA ALA A 137 -0.81 13.77 -15.42
C ALA A 137 -1.20 12.38 -14.89
N LEU A 138 -0.65 12.03 -13.74
CA LEU A 138 -1.12 10.94 -12.89
C LEU A 138 -1.92 11.51 -11.70
N ARG A 139 -3.08 10.93 -11.39
CA ARG A 139 -3.79 11.14 -10.12
C ARG A 139 -3.66 9.92 -9.25
N ILE A 140 -3.18 10.10 -8.03
CA ILE A 140 -2.84 9.01 -7.11
C ILE A 140 -3.56 9.24 -5.78
N GLY A 141 -4.15 8.17 -5.23
CA GLY A 141 -4.69 8.22 -3.88
C GLY A 141 -5.14 6.85 -3.40
N PHE A 142 -5.77 6.84 -2.23
CA PHE A 142 -6.28 5.63 -1.60
C PHE A 142 -7.79 5.66 -1.46
N TYR A 143 -8.40 4.48 -1.48
CA TYR A 143 -9.79 4.28 -1.09
C TYR A 143 -9.98 2.97 -0.36
N ASP A 144 -10.95 2.95 0.56
CA ASP A 144 -11.42 1.73 1.19
C ASP A 144 -12.31 0.98 0.19
N PRO A 145 -11.91 -0.22 -0.27
CA PRO A 145 -12.69 -0.97 -1.24
C PRO A 145 -14.03 -1.48 -0.70
N ARG A 146 -14.24 -1.49 0.63
CA ARG A 146 -15.49 -1.95 1.25
C ARG A 146 -16.56 -0.86 1.24
N THR A 147 -16.15 0.38 1.46
CA THR A 147 -17.07 1.53 1.59
C THR A 147 -17.05 2.46 0.38
N GLY A 148 -15.99 2.40 -0.44
CA GLY A 148 -15.73 3.36 -1.51
C GLY A 148 -15.21 4.72 -1.01
N GLY A 149 -15.04 4.89 0.31
CA GLY A 149 -14.55 6.13 0.91
C GLY A 149 -13.10 6.39 0.50
N ARG A 150 -12.81 7.63 0.05
CA ARG A 150 -11.45 8.06 -0.28
C ARG A 150 -10.71 8.48 1.00
N ALA A 151 -9.46 8.04 1.12
CA ALA A 151 -8.56 8.62 2.11
C ALA A 151 -8.25 10.06 1.70
N VAL A 152 -8.12 10.93 2.69
CA VAL A 152 -7.91 12.37 2.48
C VAL A 152 -6.44 12.69 2.73
N LEU A 153 -5.85 13.47 1.82
CA LEU A 153 -4.52 14.03 2.00
C LEU A 153 -4.51 15.01 3.18
N SER A 154 -3.35 15.23 3.80
CA SER A 154 -3.23 16.21 4.88
C SER A 154 -3.62 17.64 4.48
N ASN A 155 -3.64 17.95 3.17
CA ASN A 155 -4.12 19.23 2.64
C ASN A 155 -5.64 19.29 2.40
N GLY A 156 -6.38 18.20 2.65
CA GLY A 156 -7.83 18.09 2.43
C GLY A 156 -8.23 17.50 1.07
N ASP A 157 -7.29 17.28 0.14
CA ASP A 157 -7.60 16.76 -1.19
C ASP A 157 -7.81 15.24 -1.20
N GLY A 158 -8.54 14.74 -2.19
CA GLY A 158 -8.79 13.31 -2.37
C GLY A 158 -7.69 12.55 -3.15
N TRP A 159 -6.72 13.26 -3.74
CA TRP A 159 -5.61 12.68 -4.50
C TRP A 159 -4.46 13.66 -4.70
N LEU A 160 -3.26 13.11 -4.87
CA LEU A 160 -2.09 13.81 -5.37
C LEU A 160 -2.15 13.84 -6.91
N THR A 161 -1.71 14.95 -7.51
CA THR A 161 -1.51 15.05 -8.96
C THR A 161 -0.02 15.17 -9.27
N ILE A 162 0.51 14.27 -10.10
CA ILE A 162 1.88 14.33 -10.62
C ILE A 162 1.80 14.69 -12.11
N PRO A 163 2.21 15.91 -12.52
CA PRO A 163 2.22 16.27 -13.94
C PRO A 163 3.24 15.42 -14.70
N LEU A 164 2.87 14.99 -15.89
CA LEU A 164 3.82 14.41 -16.84
C LEU A 164 4.45 15.56 -17.64
N PRO A 165 5.77 15.53 -17.90
CA PRO A 165 6.39 16.48 -18.81
C PRO A 165 5.69 16.45 -20.17
N ALA A 166 5.60 17.59 -20.84
CA ALA A 166 5.26 17.61 -22.26
C ALA A 166 6.26 16.74 -23.03
N GLU A 167 5.77 16.05 -24.07
CA GLU A 167 6.65 15.35 -25.01
C GLU A 167 7.46 16.33 -25.87
#